data_AF-A0A8S0TDA4-F1
#
_entry.id   AF-A0A8S0TDA4-F1
#
_cell.length_a   1.000
_cell.length_b   1.000
_cell.length_c   1.000
_cell.angle_alpha   90.00
_cell.angle_beta   90.00
_cell.angle_gamma   90.00
#
_symmetry.space_group_name_H-M   'P 1'
#
loop_
_entity.id
_entity.type
_entity.pdbx_description
1 polymer ?
#
loop_
_entity_poly.entity_id
_entity_poly.type
_entity_poly.pdbx_seq_one_letter_code
_entity_poly.pdbx_strand_id
1 'polypeptide(L)'
;MVKSRPIVTKSVTSALIYTVGDLSSQVCLKEGYDLVRTLRMAGYGIVILGPSLRYWFNFVSRSFPKHDLLSTFKKIALGQTVYGPLIFMEYFLSCLQYSGESDSEIVARLKRDLIPTMIRGVMYWPVCDFVTFKFIPVYLQPLVSNSISYLWTIYMTYMANLEKVGTTMIVE
;
A
#
# COMPACT_ATOMS: atom_id res chain seq x y z
N MET A 1 6.08 -26.23 -4.88
CA MET A 1 5.41 -25.09 -5.55
C MET A 1 5.89 -23.71 -5.09
N VAL A 2 5.94 -23.37 -3.80
CA VAL A 2 6.35 -22.01 -3.33
C VAL A 2 7.81 -21.63 -3.65
N LYS A 3 8.73 -22.62 -3.76
CA LYS A 3 10.15 -22.38 -4.11
C LYS A 3 10.41 -22.22 -5.61
N SER A 4 9.49 -22.62 -6.49
CA SER A 4 9.77 -22.79 -7.92
C SER A 4 9.51 -21.54 -8.75
N ARG A 5 8.59 -20.65 -8.34
CA ARG A 5 8.29 -19.37 -9.02
C ARG A 5 7.95 -18.24 -8.01
N PRO A 6 8.91 -17.81 -7.18
CA PRO A 6 8.67 -16.87 -6.08
C PRO A 6 8.23 -15.46 -6.51
N ILE A 7 8.36 -15.07 -7.77
CA ILE A 7 7.75 -13.82 -8.30
C ILE A 7 6.27 -14.04 -8.50
N VAL A 8 5.89 -15.06 -9.27
CA VAL A 8 4.50 -15.36 -9.62
C VAL A 8 3.66 -15.59 -8.36
N THR A 9 4.15 -16.37 -7.39
CA THR A 9 3.40 -16.63 -6.16
C THR A 9 3.18 -15.35 -5.37
N LYS A 10 4.20 -14.48 -5.24
CA LYS A 10 4.09 -13.22 -4.49
C LYS A 10 3.21 -12.21 -5.22
N SER A 11 3.34 -12.07 -6.53
CA SER A 11 2.46 -11.24 -7.36
C SER A 11 1.00 -11.68 -7.30
N VAL A 12 0.71 -12.98 -7.36
CA VAL A 12 -0.65 -13.51 -7.24
C VAL A 12 -1.22 -13.27 -5.84
N THR A 13 -0.43 -13.45 -4.78
CA THR A 13 -0.90 -13.17 -3.42
C THR A 13 -1.17 -11.67 -3.20
N SER A 14 -0.29 -10.79 -3.68
CA SER A 14 -0.52 -9.34 -3.65
C SER A 14 -1.75 -8.94 -4.46
N ALA A 15 -1.97 -9.54 -5.64
CA ALA A 15 -3.18 -9.34 -6.45
C ALA A 15 -4.46 -9.61 -5.66
N LEU A 16 -4.54 -10.81 -5.09
CA LEU A 16 -5.72 -11.28 -4.36
C LEU A 16 -6.01 -10.35 -3.17
N ILE A 17 -4.95 -9.94 -2.47
CA ILE A 17 -5.09 -9.03 -1.33
C ILE A 17 -5.64 -7.67 -1.77
N TYR A 18 -5.12 -7.09 -2.84
CA TYR A 18 -5.63 -5.80 -3.35
C TYR A 18 -7.05 -5.92 -3.92
N THR A 19 -7.37 -7.01 -4.63
CA THR A 19 -8.72 -7.30 -5.13
C THR A 19 -9.72 -7.43 -3.99
N VAL A 20 -9.42 -8.25 -2.98
CA VAL A 20 -10.31 -8.44 -1.83
C VAL A 20 -10.41 -7.14 -1.02
N GLY A 21 -9.33 -6.36 -0.92
CA GLY A 21 -9.30 -5.08 -0.20
C GLY A 21 -10.22 -4.06 -0.84
N ASP A 22 -10.15 -3.94 -2.15
CA ASP A 22 -11.02 -3.03 -2.89
C ASP A 22 -12.48 -3.46 -2.81
N LEU A 23 -12.80 -4.73 -3.03
CA LEU A 23 -14.18 -5.23 -2.90
C LEU A 23 -14.76 -5.02 -1.49
N SER A 24 -13.96 -5.28 -0.45
CA SER A 24 -14.38 -5.06 0.93
C SER A 24 -14.64 -3.58 1.20
N SER A 25 -13.82 -2.70 0.65
CA SER A 25 -14.02 -1.25 0.74
C SER A 25 -15.31 -0.79 0.04
N GLN A 26 -15.58 -1.29 -1.17
CA GLN A 26 -16.82 -0.96 -1.90
C GLN A 26 -18.07 -1.39 -1.11
N VAL A 27 -18.03 -2.59 -0.51
CA VAL A 27 -19.11 -3.11 0.34
C VAL A 27 -19.28 -2.28 1.62
N CYS A 28 -18.19 -1.97 2.33
CA CYS A 28 -18.23 -1.19 3.56
C CYS A 28 -18.73 0.25 3.33
N LEU A 29 -18.41 0.83 2.17
CA LEU A 29 -18.82 2.18 1.81
C LEU A 29 -20.19 2.25 1.12
N LYS A 30 -20.86 1.10 0.91
CA LYS A 30 -22.12 0.98 0.14
C LYS A 30 -22.04 1.63 -1.25
N GLU A 31 -20.85 1.66 -1.83
CA GLU A 31 -20.65 2.10 -3.21
C GLU A 31 -21.15 0.99 -4.15
N GLY A 32 -21.69 1.35 -5.32
CA GLY A 32 -21.98 0.36 -6.36
C GLY A 32 -20.70 -0.36 -6.79
N TYR A 33 -20.81 -1.62 -7.22
CA TYR A 33 -19.65 -2.42 -7.60
C TYR A 33 -18.94 -1.83 -8.83
N ASP A 34 -17.74 -1.30 -8.66
CA ASP A 34 -16.86 -0.82 -9.72
C ASP A 34 -15.77 -1.86 -10.03
N LEU A 35 -16.07 -2.71 -11.02
CA LEU A 35 -15.17 -3.76 -11.49
C LEU A 35 -13.90 -3.19 -12.16
N VAL A 36 -13.97 -2.01 -12.76
CA VAL A 36 -12.81 -1.37 -13.41
C VAL A 36 -11.82 -0.92 -12.34
N ARG A 37 -12.30 -0.36 -11.23
CA ARG A 37 -11.48 -0.02 -10.06
C ARG A 37 -10.84 -1.26 -9.45
N THR A 38 -11.60 -2.34 -9.28
CA THR A 38 -11.08 -3.60 -8.73
C THR A 38 -10.00 -4.22 -9.62
N LEU A 39 -10.19 -4.22 -10.95
CA LEU A 39 -9.20 -4.72 -11.90
C LEU A 39 -7.92 -3.88 -11.91
N ARG A 40 -8.03 -2.55 -11.78
CA ARG A 40 -6.86 -1.67 -11.65
C ARG A 40 -6.06 -1.97 -10.38
N MET A 41 -6.75 -2.14 -9.25
CA MET A 41 -6.11 -2.51 -7.98
C MET A 41 -5.45 -3.90 -8.04
N ALA A 42 -6.11 -4.86 -8.70
CA ALA A 42 -5.56 -6.18 -8.94
C ALA A 42 -4.28 -6.12 -9.81
N GLY A 43 -4.33 -5.39 -10.93
CA GLY A 43 -3.19 -5.20 -11.82
C GLY A 43 -2.01 -4.51 -11.14
N TYR A 44 -2.29 -3.48 -10.35
CA TYR A 44 -1.31 -2.78 -9.51
C TYR A 44 -0.61 -3.73 -8.52
N GLY A 45 -1.39 -4.57 -7.83
CA GLY A 45 -0.88 -5.60 -6.92
C GLY A 45 0.02 -6.63 -7.61
N ILE A 46 -0.33 -7.05 -8.84
CA ILE A 46 0.42 -8.05 -9.62
C ILE A 46 1.74 -7.50 -10.14
N VAL A 47 1.68 -6.32 -10.78
CA VAL A 47 2.75 -5.83 -11.65
C VAL A 47 3.76 -5.00 -10.87
N ILE A 48 3.30 -4.19 -9.92
CA ILE A 48 4.19 -3.25 -9.23
C ILE A 48 4.51 -3.73 -7.82
N LEU A 49 3.50 -3.94 -6.98
CA LEU A 49 3.71 -4.24 -5.57
C LEU A 49 4.28 -5.64 -5.31
N GLY A 50 3.78 -6.66 -6.00
CA GLY A 50 4.28 -8.03 -5.84
C GLY A 50 5.80 -8.15 -6.08
N PRO A 51 6.30 -7.66 -7.23
CA PRO A 51 7.74 -7.64 -7.51
C PRO A 51 8.50 -6.70 -6.56
N SER A 52 8.01 -5.48 -6.31
CA SER A 52 8.71 -4.51 -5.46
C SER A 52 8.91 -5.02 -4.03
N LEU A 53 7.86 -5.59 -3.41
CA LEU A 53 7.94 -6.20 -2.08
C LEU A 53 8.92 -7.38 -2.07
N ARG A 54 8.95 -8.19 -3.13
CA ARG A 54 9.93 -9.29 -3.22
C ARG A 54 11.36 -8.76 -3.21
N TYR A 55 11.67 -7.75 -4.03
CA TYR A 55 13.00 -7.16 -4.09
C TYR A 55 13.36 -6.48 -2.76
N TRP A 56 12.42 -5.74 -2.17
CA TRP A 56 12.59 -5.08 -0.89
C TRP A 56 12.92 -6.06 0.24
N PHE A 57 12.07 -7.06 0.51
CA PHE A 57 12.31 -8.03 1.58
C PHE A 57 13.57 -8.87 1.34
N ASN A 58 13.89 -9.20 0.08
CA ASN A 58 15.15 -9.88 -0.23
C ASN A 58 16.36 -9.00 0.07
N PHE A 59 16.34 -7.73 -0.32
CA PHE A 59 17.42 -6.78 -0.05
C PHE A 59 17.62 -6.60 1.46
N VAL A 60 16.54 -6.31 2.18
CA VAL A 60 16.56 -6.10 3.63
C VAL A 60 17.04 -7.35 4.37
N SER A 61 16.60 -8.55 3.97
CA SER A 61 17.03 -9.81 4.59
C SER A 61 18.52 -10.13 4.35
N ARG A 62 19.07 -9.74 3.20
CA ARG A 62 20.50 -9.91 2.88
C ARG A 62 21.38 -8.90 3.60
N SER A 63 20.98 -7.63 3.61
CA SER A 63 21.73 -6.56 4.26
C SER A 63 21.69 -6.66 5.79
N PHE A 64 20.58 -7.16 6.33
CA PHE A 64 20.33 -7.23 7.77
C PHE A 64 19.75 -8.60 8.16
N PRO A 65 20.56 -9.68 8.15
CA PRO A 65 20.08 -11.04 8.40
C PRO A 65 19.68 -11.30 9.85
N LYS A 66 20.16 -10.48 10.80
CA LYS A 66 19.89 -10.64 12.22
C LYS A 66 18.48 -10.14 12.61
N HIS A 67 17.92 -10.74 13.66
CA HIS A 67 16.60 -10.41 14.25
C HIS A 67 16.72 -9.64 15.57
N ASP A 68 17.88 -9.04 15.83
CA ASP A 68 18.12 -8.17 16.98
C ASP A 68 17.43 -6.81 16.80
N LEU A 69 17.30 -6.07 17.90
CA LEU A 69 16.61 -4.78 17.90
C LEU A 69 17.31 -3.76 16.99
N LEU A 70 18.65 -3.72 16.99
CA LEU A 70 19.41 -2.78 16.16
C LEU A 70 19.20 -3.07 14.67
N SER A 71 19.27 -4.33 14.25
CA SER A 71 18.92 -4.73 12.89
C SER A 71 17.49 -4.32 12.54
N THR A 72 16.52 -4.62 13.41
CA THR A 72 15.10 -4.27 13.21
C THR A 72 14.90 -2.77 12.99
N PHE A 73 15.47 -1.92 13.84
CA PHE A 73 15.38 -0.47 13.67
C PHE A 73 16.06 0.04 12.40
N LYS A 74 17.20 -0.55 11.99
CA LYS A 74 17.84 -0.22 10.71
C LYS A 74 16.94 -0.56 9.52
N LYS A 75 16.25 -1.70 9.55
CA LYS A 75 15.29 -2.10 8.52
C LYS A 75 14.12 -1.12 8.43
N ILE A 76 13.55 -0.74 9.58
CA ILE A 76 12.45 0.25 9.66
C ILE A 76 12.93 1.61 9.14
N ALA A 77 14.09 2.09 9.59
CA ALA A 77 14.64 3.37 9.13
C ALA A 77 14.85 3.39 7.61
N LEU A 78 15.38 2.31 7.04
CA LEU A 78 15.54 2.17 5.59
C LEU A 78 14.17 2.10 4.89
N GLY A 79 13.19 1.44 5.49
CA GLY A 79 11.81 1.41 5.01
C GLY A 79 11.23 2.82 4.93
N GLN A 80 11.36 3.61 5.98
CA GLN A 80 10.82 4.97 6.03
C GLN A 80 11.57 5.97 5.14
N THR A 81 12.88 5.79 4.95
CA THR A 81 13.73 6.77 4.21
C THR A 81 13.91 6.43 2.73
N VAL A 82 13.74 5.17 2.34
CA VAL A 82 13.95 4.72 0.96
C VAL A 82 12.68 4.14 0.37
N TYR A 83 12.14 3.07 0.97
CA TYR A 83 11.01 2.36 0.39
C TYR A 83 9.72 3.18 0.41
N GLY A 84 9.45 3.86 1.53
CA GLY A 84 8.31 4.76 1.68
C GLY A 84 8.28 5.83 0.59
N PRO A 85 9.32 6.68 0.44
CA PRO A 85 9.38 7.68 -0.61
C PRO A 85 9.23 7.12 -2.03
N LEU A 86 9.79 5.94 -2.31
CA LEU A 86 9.65 5.30 -3.62
C LEU A 86 8.19 4.90 -3.93
N ILE A 87 7.50 4.28 -2.97
CA ILE A 87 6.08 3.94 -3.10
C ILE A 87 5.22 5.21 -3.16
N PHE A 88 5.61 6.27 -2.45
CA PHE A 88 4.95 7.57 -2.54
C PHE A 88 5.04 8.18 -3.96
N MET A 89 6.23 8.19 -4.54
CA MET A 89 6.45 8.69 -5.89
C MET A 89 5.68 7.87 -6.93
N GLU A 90 5.66 6.56 -6.76
CA GLU A 90 4.92 5.64 -7.61
C GLU A 90 3.39 5.90 -7.55
N TYR A 91 2.84 6.07 -6.34
CA TYR A 91 1.43 6.46 -6.18
C TYR A 91 1.14 7.79 -6.88
N PHE A 92 2.01 8.79 -6.70
CA PHE A 92 1.85 10.08 -7.37
C PHE A 92 1.84 9.97 -8.90
N LEU A 93 2.77 9.20 -9.47
CA LEU A 93 2.81 8.92 -10.90
C LEU A 93 1.54 8.22 -11.39
N SER A 94 0.99 7.30 -10.59
CA SER A 94 -0.27 6.64 -10.92
C SER A 94 -1.43 7.64 -11.00
N CYS A 95 -1.50 8.60 -10.07
CA CYS A 95 -2.51 9.66 -10.15
C CYS A 95 -2.37 10.50 -11.43
N LEU A 96 -1.14 10.86 -11.81
CA LEU A 96 -0.89 11.61 -13.06
C LEU A 96 -1.38 10.86 -14.31
N GLN A 97 -1.22 9.53 -14.35
CA GLN A 97 -1.59 8.71 -15.50
C GLN A 97 -3.10 8.50 -15.65
N TYR A 98 -3.86 8.49 -14.54
CA TYR A 98 -5.27 8.09 -14.54
C TYR A 98 -6.27 9.24 -14.46
N SER A 99 -5.85 10.45 -14.10
CA SER A 99 -6.80 11.49 -13.71
C SER A 99 -7.38 12.27 -14.89
N GLY A 100 -6.64 12.43 -16.00
CA GLY A 100 -7.04 13.35 -17.08
C GLY A 100 -7.21 14.81 -16.62
N GLU A 101 -6.80 15.09 -15.38
CA GLU A 101 -6.89 16.35 -14.65
C GLU A 101 -5.72 17.26 -15.03
N SER A 102 -5.93 18.57 -14.90
CA SER A 102 -4.86 19.56 -15.04
C SER A 102 -3.83 19.44 -13.92
N ASP A 103 -2.59 19.86 -14.17
CA ASP A 103 -1.51 19.81 -13.17
C ASP A 103 -1.89 20.48 -11.84
N SER A 104 -2.71 21.54 -11.89
CA SER A 104 -3.21 22.22 -10.70
C SER A 104 -4.20 21.39 -9.87
N GLU A 105 -5.07 20.63 -10.52
CA GLU A 105 -6.04 19.74 -9.85
C GLU A 105 -5.32 18.57 -9.18
N ILE A 106 -4.30 18.04 -9.85
CA ILE A 106 -3.48 16.95 -9.32
C ILE A 106 -2.70 17.40 -8.09
N VAL A 107 -2.09 18.60 -8.13
CA VAL A 107 -1.39 19.17 -6.97
C VAL A 107 -2.35 19.47 -5.82
N ALA A 108 -3.57 19.93 -6.11
CA ALA A 108 -4.58 20.18 -5.08
C ALA A 108 -5.03 18.87 -4.40
N ARG A 109 -5.34 17.84 -5.19
CA ARG A 109 -5.64 16.49 -4.68
C ARG A 109 -4.49 15.92 -3.86
N LEU A 110 -3.25 16.14 -4.31
CA LEU A 110 -2.07 15.71 -3.59
C LEU A 110 -1.97 16.35 -2.22
N LYS A 111 -2.10 17.68 -2.14
CA LYS A 111 -2.00 18.38 -0.85
C LYS A 111 -3.10 17.95 0.12
N ARG A 112 -4.30 17.72 -0.41
CA ARG A 112 -5.49 17.32 0.33
C ARG A 112 -5.41 15.89 0.85
N ASP A 113 -5.11 14.92 -0.01
CA ASP A 113 -5.21 13.50 0.32
C ASP A 113 -3.85 12.92 0.72
N LEU A 114 -2.77 13.34 0.06
CA LEU A 114 -1.46 12.70 0.17
C LEU A 114 -0.71 13.13 1.43
N ILE A 115 -0.71 14.42 1.79
CA ILE A 115 0.03 14.89 2.98
C ILE A 115 -0.53 14.24 4.26
N PRO A 116 -1.85 14.23 4.51
CA PRO A 116 -2.41 13.56 5.68
C PRO A 116 -2.15 12.04 5.66
N THR A 117 -2.25 11.43 4.48
CA THR A 117 -1.93 10.01 4.27
C THR A 117 -0.48 9.69 4.60
N MET A 118 0.46 10.54 4.20
CA MET A 118 1.89 10.37 4.46
C MET A 118 2.20 10.45 5.95
N ILE A 119 1.67 11.45 6.65
CA ILE A 119 1.85 11.60 8.09
C ILE A 119 1.35 10.36 8.83
N ARG A 120 0.17 9.84 8.44
CA ARG A 120 -0.40 8.64 9.04
C ARG A 120 0.36 7.37 8.67
N GLY A 121 0.88 7.29 7.45
CA GLY A 121 1.73 6.20 6.99
C GLY A 121 3.02 6.12 7.81
N VAL A 122 3.64 7.27 8.10
CA VAL A 122 4.86 7.34 8.93
C VAL A 122 4.59 6.88 10.37
N MET A 123 3.37 6.95 10.87
CA MET A 123 3.02 6.38 12.19
C MET A 123 2.64 4.89 12.10
N TYR A 124 1.91 4.50 11.06
CA TYR A 124 1.38 3.15 10.88
C TYR A 124 2.47 2.14 10.54
N TRP A 125 3.28 2.44 9.51
CA TRP A 125 4.22 1.48 8.94
C TRP A 125 5.37 1.09 9.89
N PRO A 126 5.98 1.99 10.70
CA PRO A 126 7.03 1.57 11.63
C PRO A 126 6.56 0.55 12.67
N VAL A 127 5.32 0.66 13.15
CA VAL A 127 4.74 -0.30 14.12
C VAL A 127 4.54 -1.65 13.44
N CYS A 128 3.94 -1.65 12.25
CA CYS A 128 3.74 -2.84 11.43
C CYS A 128 5.05 -3.53 11.05
N ASP A 129 6.05 -2.77 10.63
CA ASP A 129 7.38 -3.25 10.26
C ASP A 129 8.14 -3.79 11.47
N PHE A 130 8.00 -3.15 12.64
CA PHE A 130 8.58 -3.68 13.87
C PHE A 130 8.03 -5.07 14.18
N VAL A 131 6.71 -5.24 14.14
CA VAL A 131 6.08 -6.55 14.36
C VAL A 131 6.56 -7.57 13.31
N THR A 132 6.57 -7.15 12.05
CA THR A 132 6.96 -8.00 10.92
C THR A 132 8.41 -8.46 10.99
N PHE A 133 9.36 -7.53 11.17
CA PHE A 133 10.79 -7.87 11.17
C PHE A 133 11.25 -8.53 12.46
N LYS A 134 10.59 -8.26 13.60
CA LYS A 134 10.98 -8.82 14.89
C LYS A 134 10.44 -10.23 15.11
N PHE A 135 9.14 -10.43 14.85
CA PHE A 135 8.45 -11.65 15.26
C PHE A 135 8.17 -12.62 14.11
N ILE A 136 8.15 -12.15 12.85
CA ILE A 136 7.77 -12.98 11.71
C ILE A 136 9.01 -13.57 11.02
N PRO A 137 9.04 -14.89 10.74
CA PRO A 137 10.10 -15.50 9.95
C PRO A 137 10.23 -14.87 8.56
N VAL A 138 11.46 -14.71 8.04
CA VAL A 138 11.77 -14.00 6.77
C VAL A 138 10.90 -14.46 5.58
N TYR A 139 10.58 -15.75 5.50
CA TYR A 139 9.77 -16.28 4.39
C TYR A 139 8.29 -15.89 4.46
N LEU A 140 7.76 -15.55 5.65
CA LEU A 140 6.38 -15.09 5.87
C LEU A 140 6.26 -13.56 5.92
N GLN A 141 7.35 -12.82 6.09
CA GLN A 141 7.32 -11.35 6.17
C GLN A 141 6.59 -10.68 5.00
N PRO A 142 6.81 -11.08 3.72
CA PRO A 142 6.05 -10.50 2.62
C PRO A 142 4.55 -10.79 2.70
N LEU A 143 4.15 -11.95 3.21
CA LEU A 143 2.74 -12.31 3.36
C LEU A 143 2.08 -11.42 4.41
N VAL A 144 2.69 -11.31 5.60
CA VAL A 144 2.17 -10.46 6.68
C VAL A 144 2.14 -8.99 6.27
N SER A 145 3.19 -8.50 5.62
CA SER A 145 3.25 -7.13 5.09
C SER A 145 2.13 -6.86 4.09
N ASN A 146 1.85 -7.79 3.16
CA ASN A 146 0.69 -7.61 2.27
C ASN A 146 -0.64 -7.62 3.03
N SER A 147 -0.83 -8.49 4.02
CA SER A 147 -2.05 -8.49 4.84
C SER A 147 -2.23 -7.20 5.64
N ILE A 148 -1.14 -6.55 6.05
CA ILE A 148 -1.17 -5.22 6.66
C ILE A 148 -1.52 -4.17 5.59
N SER A 149 -0.95 -4.26 4.39
CA SER A 149 -1.31 -3.39 3.25
C SER A 149 -2.80 -3.43 2.92
N TYR A 150 -3.46 -4.59 3.06
CA TYR A 150 -4.92 -4.71 2.90
C TYR A 150 -5.68 -3.71 3.79
N LEU A 151 -5.35 -3.70 5.09
CA LEU A 151 -5.99 -2.81 6.06
C LEU A 151 -5.67 -1.35 5.75
N TRP A 152 -4.43 -1.07 5.33
CA TRP A 152 -4.02 0.24 4.87
C TRP A 152 -4.82 0.70 3.64
N THR A 153 -5.07 -0.19 2.67
CA THR A 153 -5.87 0.13 1.49
C THR A 153 -7.33 0.45 1.83
N ILE A 154 -7.94 -0.28 2.76
CA ILE A 154 -9.30 0.07 3.23
C ILE A 154 -9.31 1.46 3.85
N TYR A 155 -8.30 1.77 4.68
CA TYR A 155 -8.14 3.08 5.30
C TYR A 155 -7.97 4.19 4.25
N MET A 156 -7.11 3.98 3.25
CA MET A 156 -6.88 4.90 2.14
C MET A 156 -8.17 5.21 1.39
N THR A 157 -8.94 4.19 1.03
CA THR A 157 -10.19 4.37 0.27
C THR A 157 -11.26 5.06 1.12
N TYR A 158 -11.33 4.76 2.42
CA TYR A 158 -12.20 5.47 3.34
C TYR A 158 -11.86 6.97 3.41
N MET A 159 -10.59 7.32 3.57
CA MET A 159 -10.14 8.72 3.60
C MET A 159 -10.43 9.45 2.28
N ALA A 160 -10.20 8.79 1.15
CA ALA A 160 -10.48 9.36 -0.16
C ALA A 160 -11.98 9.63 -0.39
N ASN A 161 -12.87 8.87 0.26
CA ASN A 161 -14.33 8.98 0.09
C ASN A 161 -15.02 9.85 1.15
N LEU A 162 -14.41 10.07 2.32
CA LEU A 162 -14.96 10.91 3.39
C LEU A 162 -15.31 12.34 2.95
N GLU A 163 -14.59 12.89 1.96
CA GLU A 163 -14.81 14.28 1.53
C GLU A 163 -15.94 14.47 0.50
N LYS A 164 -16.49 13.40 -0.09
CA LYS A 164 -17.68 13.55 -0.95
C LYS A 164 -18.95 13.88 -0.15
N VAL A 165 -18.92 13.73 1.18
CA VAL A 165 -20.07 13.96 2.06
C VAL A 165 -20.28 15.46 2.38
N GLY A 166 -19.38 16.36 1.93
CA GLY A 166 -19.50 17.80 2.14
C GLY A 166 -20.55 18.55 1.29
N THR A 167 -21.18 17.91 0.29
CA THR A 167 -22.07 18.60 -0.66
C THR A 167 -23.57 18.41 -0.39
N THR A 168 -23.98 17.72 0.69
CA THR A 168 -25.41 17.40 0.93
C THR A 168 -26.10 18.30 1.96
N MET A 169 -25.50 19.41 2.40
CA MET A 169 -26.12 20.30 3.42
C MET A 169 -26.32 21.76 2.98
N ILE A 170 -26.43 22.03 1.68
CA ILE A 170 -26.80 23.37 1.19
C ILE A 170 -27.76 23.30 -0.01
N VAL A 171 -28.86 22.56 0.16
CA VAL A 171 -30.10 22.82 -0.59
C VAL A 171 -31.27 22.51 0.36
N GLU A 172 -31.55 23.43 1.27
CA GLU A 172 -32.91 23.68 1.78
C GLU A 172 -33.32 25.09 1.38
#